data_AF-A0A536YB21-F1
#
_entry.id   AF-A0A536YB21-F1
#
_cell.length_a   1.000
_cell.length_b   1.000
_cell.length_c   1.000
_cell.angle_alpha   90.00
_cell.angle_beta   90.00
_cell.angle_gamma   90.00
#
_symmetry.space_group_name_H-M   'P 1'
#
loop_
_entity.id
_entity.type
_entity.pdbx_description
1 polymer ?
#
loop_
_entity_poly.entity_id
_entity_poly.type
_entity_poly.pdbx_seq_one_letter_code
_entity_poly.pdbx_strand_id
1 'polypeptide(L)'
;IRADSADRLVSVSSPAAERVTTHVTVHEGDVARMREVKGYDVPAGGTLELKPGGAHLMFVNIKAPLKEGMSVPATLKFQRLGEVKVEFQVRPLAGGEHHGH
;
A
#
# COMPACT_ATOMS: atom_id res chain seq x y z
N ILE A 1 -6.52 5.73 5.17
CA ILE A 1 -7.69 6.36 4.50
C ILE A 1 -8.94 6.04 5.30
N ARG A 2 -9.73 7.04 5.75
CA ARG A 2 -11.02 6.82 6.43
C ARG A 2 -12.16 6.92 5.42
N ALA A 3 -13.10 5.98 5.47
CA ALA A 3 -14.30 5.99 4.63
C ALA A 3 -15.55 6.08 5.52
N ASP A 4 -16.46 7.00 5.22
CA ASP A 4 -17.73 7.16 5.95
C ASP A 4 -18.73 6.04 5.63
N SER A 5 -18.67 5.53 4.40
CA SER A 5 -19.42 4.36 3.92
C SER A 5 -18.49 3.22 3.54
N ALA A 6 -18.99 1.98 3.56
CA ALA A 6 -18.21 0.82 3.14
C ALA A 6 -17.75 0.99 1.68
N ASP A 7 -16.44 0.91 1.46
CA ASP A 7 -15.76 1.10 0.19
C ASP A 7 -14.71 0.00 -0.02
N ARG A 8 -14.19 -0.12 -1.23
CA ARG A 8 -13.16 -1.07 -1.58
C ARG A 8 -12.16 -0.45 -2.52
N LEU A 9 -10.89 -0.51 -2.15
CA LEU A 9 -9.79 -0.20 -3.04
C LEU A 9 -9.73 -1.30 -4.11
N VAL A 10 -9.98 -0.96 -5.36
CA VAL A 10 -9.98 -1.92 -6.49
C VAL A 10 -8.73 -1.83 -7.35
N SER A 11 -8.04 -0.70 -7.34
CA SER A 11 -6.82 -0.52 -8.13
C SER A 11 -5.94 0.57 -7.55
N VAL A 12 -4.64 0.48 -7.81
CA VAL A 12 -3.68 1.54 -7.52
C VAL A 12 -2.86 1.78 -8.77
N SER A 13 -2.59 3.04 -9.07
CA SER A 13 -1.70 3.44 -10.17
C SER A 13 -0.74 4.51 -9.68
N SER A 14 0.45 4.55 -10.27
CA SER A 14 1.43 5.60 -10.00
C SER A 14 2.23 5.88 -11.26
N PRO A 15 2.51 7.15 -11.61
CA PRO A 15 3.39 7.47 -12.73
C PRO A 15 4.85 7.05 -12.48
N ALA A 16 5.24 6.78 -11.23
CA ALA A 16 6.59 6.34 -10.89
C ALA A 16 6.88 4.87 -11.25
N ALA A 17 5.84 4.07 -11.52
CA ALA A 17 5.97 2.65 -11.86
C ALA A 17 5.09 2.29 -13.07
N GLU A 18 5.38 1.16 -13.71
CA GLU A 18 4.53 0.65 -14.78
C GLU A 18 3.24 0.03 -14.23
N ARG A 19 3.34 -0.67 -13.10
CA ARG A 19 2.21 -1.33 -12.45
C ARG A 19 2.35 -1.28 -10.95
N VAL A 20 1.23 -1.15 -10.24
CA VAL A 20 1.19 -1.25 -8.78
C VAL A 20 0.25 -2.40 -8.41
N THR A 21 0.75 -3.35 -7.63
CA THR A 21 -0.04 -4.49 -7.13
C THR A 21 -0.27 -4.36 -5.63
N THR A 22 -1.43 -4.82 -5.16
CA THR A 22 -1.83 -4.77 -3.75
C THR A 22 -1.52 -6.09 -3.07
N HIS A 23 -0.63 -6.09 -2.08
CA HIS A 23 -0.16 -7.30 -1.40
C HIS A 23 -0.39 -7.18 0.10
N VAL A 24 -0.84 -8.26 0.74
CA VAL A 24 -0.97 -8.34 2.19
C VAL A 24 0.07 -9.29 2.76
N THR A 25 0.76 -8.89 3.82
CA THR A 25 1.58 -9.80 4.61
C THR A 25 0.68 -10.53 5.61
N VAL A 26 0.74 -11.86 5.59
CA VAL A 26 0.03 -12.73 6.51
C VAL A 26 1.07 -13.54 7.28
N HIS A 27 0.98 -13.55 8.61
CA HIS A 27 1.88 -14.36 9.44
C HIS A 27 1.25 -15.73 9.65
N GLU A 28 1.95 -16.78 9.24
CA GLU A 28 1.56 -18.17 9.48
C GLU A 28 2.64 -18.81 10.36
N GLY A 29 2.39 -18.79 11.67
CA GLY A 29 3.39 -19.10 12.69
C GLY A 29 4.52 -18.06 12.69
N ASP A 30 5.76 -18.54 12.61
CA ASP A 30 6.97 -17.71 12.56
C ASP A 30 7.27 -17.14 11.16
N VAL A 31 6.48 -17.53 10.14
CA VAL A 31 6.75 -17.17 8.75
C VAL A 31 5.81 -16.07 8.26
N ALA A 32 6.36 -14.92 7.91
CA ALA A 32 5.65 -13.88 7.19
C ALA A 32 5.56 -14.26 5.69
N ARG A 33 4.34 -14.39 5.17
CA ARG A 33 4.07 -14.64 3.74
C ARG A 33 3.37 -13.46 3.10
N MET A 34 3.88 -13.01 1.97
CA MET A 34 3.21 -12.00 1.15
C MET A 34 2.21 -12.68 0.22
N ARG A 35 0.97 -12.18 0.21
CA ARG A 35 -0.10 -12.67 -0.65
C ARG A 35 -0.64 -11.53 -1.49
N GLU A 36 -0.63 -11.68 -2.80
CA GLU A 36 -1.31 -10.75 -3.69
C GLU A 36 -2.82 -10.79 -3.42
N VAL A 37 -3.43 -9.61 -3.29
CA VAL A 37 -4.87 -9.43 -3.13
C VAL A 37 -5.39 -8.57 -4.27
N LYS A 38 -6.66 -8.77 -4.64
CA LYS A 38 -7.32 -7.97 -5.68
C LYS A 38 -7.71 -6.55 -5.23
N GLY A 39 -7.37 -6.17 -4.00
CA GLY A 39 -7.80 -4.92 -3.38
C GLY A 39 -8.04 -5.06 -1.88
N TYR A 40 -8.39 -3.94 -1.23
CA TYR A 40 -8.68 -3.89 0.20
C TYR A 40 -10.10 -3.40 0.45
N ASP A 41 -10.84 -4.14 1.25
CA ASP A 41 -12.16 -3.73 1.72
C ASP A 41 -12.01 -2.77 2.91
N VAL A 42 -12.76 -1.68 2.90
CA VAL A 42 -12.75 -0.63 3.92
C VAL A 42 -14.16 -0.51 4.47
N PRO A 43 -14.45 -1.03 5.66
CA PRO A 43 -15.79 -0.95 6.23
C PRO A 43 -16.21 0.51 6.47
N ALA A 44 -17.51 0.77 6.59
CA ALA A 44 -18.04 2.09 6.93
C ALA A 44 -17.50 2.55 8.30
N GLY A 45 -16.99 3.77 8.39
CA GLY A 45 -16.27 4.27 9.57
C GLY A 45 -14.89 3.62 9.79
N GLY A 46 -14.48 2.72 8.89
CA GLY A 46 -13.21 2.00 8.94
C GLY A 46 -12.05 2.81 8.39
N THR A 47 -10.85 2.31 8.67
CA THR A 47 -9.60 2.89 8.17
C THR A 47 -8.78 1.82 7.45
N LEU A 48 -8.39 2.10 6.20
CA LEU A 48 -7.36 1.33 5.52
C LEU A 48 -5.99 1.87 5.90
N GLU A 49 -5.20 1.04 6.58
CA GLU A 49 -3.82 1.32 6.96
C GLU A 49 -2.87 0.52 6.09
N LEU A 50 -2.03 1.22 5.34
CA LEU A 50 -0.96 0.60 4.54
C LEU A 50 0.32 0.65 5.37
N LYS A 51 0.82 -0.53 5.79
CA LYS A 51 2.02 -0.65 6.62
C LYS A 51 2.85 -1.90 6.29
N PRO A 52 4.17 -1.86 6.51
CA PRO A 52 5.01 -3.05 6.48
C PRO A 52 4.47 -4.10 7.47
N GLY A 53 4.45 -5.37 7.08
CA GLY A 53 3.88 -6.45 7.91
C GLY A 53 2.35 -6.56 7.88
N GLY A 54 1.67 -5.76 7.06
CA GLY A 54 0.24 -5.88 6.78
C GLY A 54 -0.09 -5.60 5.32
N ALA A 55 -1.10 -4.78 5.08
CA ALA A 55 -1.46 -4.31 3.75
C ALA A 55 -0.37 -3.37 3.19
N HIS A 56 0.18 -3.68 2.02
CA HIS A 56 1.17 -2.85 1.35
C HIS A 56 0.96 -2.83 -0.17
N LEU A 57 1.71 -1.96 -0.84
CA LEU A 57 1.66 -1.76 -2.29
C LEU A 57 3.04 -2.12 -2.85
N MET A 58 3.06 -2.94 -3.90
CA MET A 58 4.28 -3.30 -4.59
C MET A 58 4.33 -2.57 -5.93
N PHE A 59 5.37 -1.77 -6.12
CA PHE A 59 5.61 -1.02 -7.35
C PHE A 59 6.45 -1.90 -8.29
N VAL A 60 5.85 -2.30 -9.41
CA VAL A 60 6.46 -3.18 -10.41
C VAL A 60 6.98 -2.34 -11.57
N ASN A 61 8.22 -2.62 -11.98
CA ASN A 61 8.92 -1.93 -13.06
C ASN A 61 8.94 -0.40 -12.85
N ILE A 62 9.65 0.02 -11.79
CA ILE A 62 9.78 1.42 -11.42
C ILE A 62 10.49 2.17 -12.55
N LYS A 63 9.86 3.22 -13.08
CA LYS A 63 10.32 3.98 -14.25
C LYS A 63 11.44 4.96 -13.92
N ALA A 64 11.54 5.41 -12.68
CA ALA A 64 12.53 6.36 -12.21
C ALA A 64 13.10 5.95 -10.85
N PRO A 65 14.40 6.12 -10.59
CA PRO A 65 15.00 5.77 -9.32
C PRO A 65 14.33 6.54 -8.18
N LEU A 66 13.76 5.80 -7.22
CA LEU A 66 13.19 6.37 -6.00
C LEU A 66 14.33 6.63 -5.01
N LYS A 67 14.57 7.91 -4.68
CA LYS A 67 15.53 8.32 -3.66
C LYS A 67 14.81 8.70 -2.38
N GLU A 68 15.46 8.47 -1.24
CA GLU A 68 14.96 8.89 0.05
C GLU A 68 14.62 10.39 0.06
N GLY A 69 13.50 10.73 0.69
CA GLY A 69 12.98 12.10 0.73
C GLY A 69 12.19 12.52 -0.52
N MET A 70 12.15 11.70 -1.58
CA MET A 70 11.25 11.94 -2.71
C MET A 70 9.80 11.62 -2.35
N SER A 71 8.86 12.30 -3.02
CA SER A 71 7.43 11.97 -2.97
C SER A 71 7.04 11.22 -4.24
N VAL A 72 6.40 10.06 -4.06
CA VAL A 72 5.82 9.26 -5.13
C VAL A 72 4.32 9.50 -5.15
N PRO A 73 3.78 10.22 -6.13
CA PRO A 73 2.34 10.36 -6.27
C PRO A 73 1.75 9.00 -6.66
N ALA A 74 0.63 8.65 -6.07
CA ALA A 74 -0.14 7.47 -6.39
C ALA A 74 -1.64 7.80 -6.35
N THR A 75 -2.40 7.10 -7.19
CA THR A 75 -3.84 7.22 -7.30
C THR A 75 -4.44 5.90 -6.81
N LEU A 76 -5.17 5.98 -5.71
CA LEU A 76 -5.95 4.89 -5.14
C LEU A 76 -7.35 4.95 -5.73
N LYS A 77 -7.76 3.93 -6.48
CA LYS A 77 -9.10 3.85 -7.05
C LYS A 77 -10.01 3.00 -6.16
N PHE A 78 -10.99 3.67 -5.58
CA PHE A 78 -12.03 3.13 -4.72
C PHE A 78 -13.32 2.90 -5.53
N GLN A 79 -14.15 1.95 -5.09
CA GLN A 79 -15.40 1.65 -5.79
C GLN A 79 -16.43 2.76 -5.68
N ARG A 80 -16.52 3.46 -4.54
CA ARG A 80 -17.53 4.52 -4.34
C ARG A 80 -16.91 5.90 -4.27
N LEU A 81 -15.81 6.04 -3.52
CA LEU A 81 -15.04 7.29 -3.43
C LEU A 81 -14.37 7.70 -4.75
N GLY A 82 -14.22 6.77 -5.69
CA GLY A 82 -13.55 7.03 -6.97
C GLY A 82 -12.03 7.14 -6.80
N GLU A 83 -11.41 8.09 -7.49
CA GLU A 83 -9.95 8.22 -7.51
C GLU A 83 -9.45 9.18 -6.43
N VAL A 84 -8.66 8.65 -5.49
CA VAL A 84 -8.04 9.40 -4.40
C VAL A 84 -6.54 9.51 -4.68
N LYS A 85 -6.06 10.74 -4.88
CA LYS A 85 -4.63 11.03 -5.03
C LYS A 85 -3.96 11.08 -3.65
N VAL A 86 -2.87 10.35 -3.50
CA VAL A 86 -2.04 10.31 -2.31
C VAL A 86 -0.58 10.47 -2.71
N GLU A 87 0.23 10.99 -1.80
CA GLU A 87 1.67 11.09 -2.00
C GLU A 87 2.37 10.21 -0.98
N PHE A 88 3.13 9.22 -1.46
CA PHE A 88 3.93 8.34 -0.63
C PHE A 88 5.33 8.91 -0.51
N GLN A 89 5.81 9.10 0.71
CA GLN A 89 7.18 9.52 0.94
C GLN A 89 8.11 8.31 0.80
N VAL A 90 9.10 8.41 -0.10
CA VAL A 90 10.16 7.41 -0.23
C VAL A 90 11.02 7.51 1.02
N ARG A 91 10.98 6.45 1.81
CA ARG A 91 11.84 6.25 2.96
C ARG A 91 12.72 5.05 2.67
N PRO A 92 13.92 4.98 3.26
CA PRO A 92 14.70 3.76 3.18
C PRO A 92 13.82 2.63 3.73
N LEU A 93 14.00 1.44 3.18
CA LEU A 93 13.59 0.23 3.87
C LEU A 93 14.49 0.13 5.11
N ALA A 94 14.25 0.98 6.10
CA ALA A 94 14.67 0.68 7.45
C ALA A 94 14.04 -0.69 7.71
N GLY A 95 14.91 -1.68 7.87
CA GLY A 95 14.49 -3.02 8.25
C GLY A 95 13.46 -2.92 9.36
N GLY A 96 12.58 -3.91 9.41
CA GLY A 96 11.66 -4.04 10.53
C GLY A 96 12.38 -3.71 11.83
N GLU A 97 11.65 -3.05 12.71
CA GLU A 97 11.87 -3.03 14.13
C GLU A 97 12.34 -4.42 14.59
N HIS A 98 13.66 -4.65 14.60
CA HIS A 98 14.26 -5.73 15.35
C HIS A 98 14.48 -5.12 16.73
N HIS A 99 13.51 -5.40 17.59
CA HIS A 99 13.69 -5.43 19.03
C HIS A 99 15.07 -6.02 19.36
N GLY A 100 15.76 -5.36 20.28
CA GLY A 100 17.15 -5.63 20.61
C GLY A 100 17.41 -7.00 21.22
N HIS A 101 18.69 -7.33 21.24
CA HIS A 101 19.36 -7.93 22.39
C HIS A 101 20.81 -7.44 22.42
#